data_AF-A0AAW2G5E6-F1
#
_entry.id   AF-A0AAW2G5E6-F1
#
_cell.length_a   1.000
_cell.length_b   1.000
_cell.length_c   1.000
_cell.angle_alpha   90.00
_cell.angle_beta   90.00
_cell.angle_gamma   90.00
#
_symmetry.space_group_name_H-M   'P 1'
#
loop_
_entity.id
_entity.type
_entity.pdbx_description
1 polymer ?
#
loop_
_entity_poly.entity_id
_entity_poly.type
_entity_poly.pdbx_seq_one_letter_code
_entity_poly.pdbx_strand_id
1 'polypeptide(L)'
;MSHIVIVRAFKLDDETSCSKLTRDCVMSSLGATFCGMLFKEITFQLIILLAAIMFIFFGMPLTICLSVVPVVIALTYAGTYVSFAAKLTEIDTEVANIPRLYMSNAFSCY
;
A
#
# COMPACT_ATOMS: atom_id res chain seq x y z
N MET A 1 -14.19 -25.92 -12.77
CA MET A 1 -14.15 -26.22 -11.33
C MET A 1 -15.18 -25.36 -10.63
N SER A 2 -16.08 -25.95 -9.87
CA SER A 2 -17.19 -25.24 -9.22
C SER A 2 -16.70 -24.72 -7.87
N HIS A 3 -16.52 -23.41 -7.75
CA HIS A 3 -16.21 -22.77 -6.47
C HIS A 3 -17.52 -22.54 -5.71
N ILE A 4 -17.67 -23.16 -4.54
CA ILE A 4 -18.81 -22.90 -3.65
C ILE A 4 -18.38 -21.80 -2.67
N VAL A 5 -19.06 -20.67 -2.72
CA VAL A 5 -18.86 -19.56 -1.78
C VAL A 5 -19.98 -19.61 -0.75
N ILE A 6 -19.63 -19.73 0.53
CA ILE A 6 -20.58 -19.73 1.65
C ILE A 6 -20.39 -18.42 2.42
N VAL A 7 -21.43 -17.59 2.47
CA VAL A 7 -21.47 -16.38 3.28
C VAL A 7 -22.14 -16.71 4.60
N ARG A 8 -21.51 -16.37 5.72
CA ARG A 8 -22.02 -16.61 7.07
C ARG A 8 -21.86 -15.37 7.96
N ALA A 9 -22.64 -15.32 9.04
CA ALA A 9 -22.46 -14.33 10.08
C ALA A 9 -21.06 -14.43 10.73
N PHE A 10 -20.51 -13.27 11.08
CA PHE A 10 -19.21 -13.15 11.72
C PHE A 10 -19.19 -13.85 13.07
N LYS A 11 -18.11 -14.59 13.37
CA LYS A 11 -17.84 -15.14 14.70
C LYS A 11 -16.54 -14.54 15.23
N LEU A 12 -16.40 -14.45 16.56
CA LEU A 12 -15.19 -13.92 17.21
C LEU A 12 -13.89 -14.63 16.80
N ASP A 13 -13.96 -15.92 16.45
CA ASP A 13 -12.81 -16.68 15.94
C ASP A 13 -12.36 -16.24 14.53
N ASP A 14 -13.19 -15.50 13.79
CA ASP A 14 -12.91 -15.04 12.43
C ASP A 14 -12.02 -13.80 12.39
N GLU A 15 -11.81 -13.09 13.51
CA GLU A 15 -11.05 -11.81 13.56
C GLU A 15 -9.68 -11.92 12.86
N THR A 16 -8.94 -12.98 13.16
CA THR A 16 -7.59 -13.20 12.59
C THR A 16 -7.66 -13.52 11.09
N SER A 17 -8.69 -14.26 10.67
CA SER A 17 -8.89 -14.62 9.26
C SER A 17 -9.35 -13.41 8.44
N CYS A 18 -10.23 -12.58 9.01
CA CYS A 18 -10.68 -11.32 8.41
C CYS A 18 -9.54 -10.32 8.29
N SER A 19 -8.71 -10.14 9.33
CA SER A 19 -7.53 -9.25 9.28
C SER A 19 -6.54 -9.71 8.19
N LYS A 20 -6.25 -11.02 8.09
CA LYS A 20 -5.42 -11.58 7.01
C LYS A 20 -6.03 -11.33 5.63
N LEU A 21 -7.32 -11.59 5.46
CA LEU A 21 -8.02 -11.38 4.19
C LEU A 21 -7.95 -9.90 3.75
N THR A 22 -8.18 -8.98 4.69
CA THR A 22 -8.07 -7.54 4.47
C THR A 22 -6.65 -7.16 4.05
N ARG A 23 -5.64 -7.67 4.76
CA ARG A 23 -4.23 -7.44 4.42
C ARG A 23 -3.91 -7.92 3.01
N ASP A 24 -4.30 -9.13 2.65
CA ASP A 24 -4.02 -9.70 1.33
C ASP A 24 -4.75 -8.91 0.23
N CYS A 25 -5.99 -8.50 0.48
CA CYS A 25 -6.77 -7.65 -0.42
C CYS A 25 -6.07 -6.30 -0.66
N VAL A 26 -5.70 -5.58 0.40
CA VAL A 26 -5.02 -4.28 0.29
C VAL A 26 -3.67 -4.43 -0.41
N MET A 27 -2.86 -5.41 -0.01
CA MET A 27 -1.53 -5.63 -0.60
C MET A 27 -1.57 -6.12 -2.04
N SER A 28 -2.66 -6.76 -2.50
CA SER A 28 -2.79 -7.22 -3.89
C SER A 28 -2.66 -6.09 -4.92
N SER A 29 -3.07 -4.88 -4.54
CA SER A 29 -3.01 -3.72 -5.43
C SER A 29 -1.65 -3.02 -5.43
N LEU A 30 -0.76 -3.35 -4.49
CA LEU A 30 0.53 -2.67 -4.32
C LEU A 30 1.38 -2.68 -5.59
N GLY A 31 1.49 -3.85 -6.25
CA GLY A 31 2.30 -3.99 -7.45
C GLY A 31 1.78 -3.15 -8.62
N ALA A 32 0.46 -3.16 -8.83
CA ALA A 32 -0.18 -2.37 -9.87
C ALA A 32 -0.04 -0.86 -9.60
N THR A 33 -0.21 -0.44 -8.34
CA THR A 33 -0.06 0.97 -7.95
C THR A 33 1.40 1.43 -8.06
N PHE A 34 2.36 0.62 -7.63
CA PHE A 34 3.79 0.92 -7.79
C PHE A 34 4.15 1.10 -9.27
N CYS A 35 3.73 0.17 -10.13
CA CYS A 35 3.93 0.27 -11.57
C CYS A 35 3.32 1.56 -12.12
N GLY A 36 2.07 1.87 -11.75
CA GLY A 36 1.41 3.12 -12.15
C GLY A 36 2.13 4.38 -11.67
N MET A 37 2.72 4.37 -10.47
CA MET A 37 3.49 5.51 -9.95
C MET A 37 4.83 5.70 -10.65
N LEU A 38 5.51 4.63 -11.06
CA LEU A 38 6.77 4.72 -11.79
C LEU A 38 6.63 5.50 -13.10
N PHE A 39 5.50 5.34 -13.80
CA PHE A 39 5.26 6.01 -15.08
C PHE A 39 4.59 7.39 -14.95
N LYS A 40 4.38 7.89 -13.74
CA LYS A 40 3.89 9.26 -13.57
C LYS A 40 4.99 10.28 -13.86
N GLU A 41 4.60 11.37 -14.50
CA GLU A 41 5.48 12.49 -14.82
C GLU A 41 6.28 12.99 -13.61
N ILE A 42 5.65 13.03 -12.44
CA ILE A 42 6.29 13.47 -11.19
C ILE A 42 7.54 12.64 -10.84
N THR A 43 7.55 11.35 -11.15
CA THR A 43 8.68 10.45 -10.89
C THR A 43 9.86 10.82 -11.79
N PHE A 44 9.59 11.14 -13.07
CA PHE A 44 10.62 11.62 -14.00
C PHE A 44 11.16 13.00 -13.59
N GLN A 45 10.28 13.92 -13.19
CA GLN A 45 10.69 15.23 -12.68
C GLN A 45 11.59 15.10 -11.44
N LEU A 46 11.25 14.18 -10.52
CA LEU A 46 12.04 13.93 -9.32
C LEU A 46 13.43 13.38 -9.65
N ILE A 47 13.53 12.47 -10.62
CA ILE A 47 14.82 11.93 -11.11
C ILE A 47 15.70 13.05 -11.66
N ILE A 48 15.15 13.90 -12.55
CA ILE A 48 15.89 14.99 -13.18
C ILE A 48 16.33 16.02 -12.13
N LEU A 49 15.44 16.38 -11.20
CA LEU A 49 15.73 17.31 -10.12
C LEU A 49 16.88 16.82 -9.23
N LEU A 50 16.82 15.58 -8.77
CA LEU A 50 17.88 14.98 -7.93
C LEU A 50 19.20 14.86 -8.70
N ALA A 51 19.16 14.46 -9.98
CA ALA A 51 20.35 14.42 -10.82
C ALA A 51 20.98 15.81 -11.01
N ALA A 52 20.16 16.84 -11.24
CA ALA A 52 20.64 18.22 -11.36
C ALA A 52 21.26 18.73 -10.05
N ILE A 53 20.66 18.42 -8.91
CA ILE A 53 21.21 18.78 -7.60
C ILE A 53 22.59 18.14 -7.40
N MET A 54 22.71 16.84 -7.67
CA MET A 54 23.95 16.06 -7.55
C MET A 54 25.05 16.57 -8.52
N PHE A 55 24.68 16.95 -9.73
CA PHE A 55 25.62 17.44 -10.74
C PHE A 55 26.09 18.88 -10.43
N ILE A 56 25.18 19.80 -10.15
CA ILE A 56 25.48 21.24 -10.02
C ILE A 56 26.08 21.58 -8.65
N PHE A 57 25.44 21.13 -7.56
CA PHE A 57 25.86 21.51 -6.21
C PHE A 57 27.01 20.65 -5.70
N PHE A 58 27.01 19.35 -6.01
CA PHE A 58 28.03 18.42 -5.54
C PHE A 58 29.15 18.18 -6.57
N GLY A 59 29.01 18.70 -7.80
CA GLY A 59 30.03 18.59 -8.86
C GLY A 59 30.31 17.16 -9.31
N MET A 60 29.38 16.22 -9.08
CA MET A 60 29.62 14.81 -9.36
C MET A 60 29.54 14.48 -10.86
N PRO A 61 30.31 13.49 -11.34
CA PRO A 61 30.24 13.05 -12.73
C PRO A 61 28.85 12.48 -13.08
N LEU A 62 28.47 12.61 -14.35
CA LEU A 62 27.18 12.14 -14.88
C LEU A 62 26.93 10.64 -14.62
N THR A 63 27.98 9.83 -14.57
CA THR A 63 27.90 8.40 -14.26
C THR A 63 27.34 8.13 -12.86
N ILE A 64 27.70 8.95 -11.87
CA ILE A 64 27.15 8.86 -10.51
C ILE A 64 25.72 9.39 -10.49
N CYS A 65 25.41 10.42 -11.29
CA CYS A 65 24.04 10.94 -11.39
C CYS A 65 23.04 9.92 -11.94
N LEU A 66 23.47 8.95 -12.77
CA LEU A 66 22.62 7.84 -13.21
C LEU A 66 22.16 6.93 -12.06
N SER A 67 22.90 6.89 -10.94
CA SER A 67 22.48 6.14 -9.74
C SER A 67 21.23 6.72 -9.06
N VAL A 68 20.84 7.95 -9.39
CA VAL A 68 19.60 8.56 -8.92
C VAL A 68 18.38 7.76 -9.40
N VAL A 69 18.44 7.16 -10.58
CA VAL A 69 17.33 6.38 -11.15
C VAL A 69 16.94 5.20 -10.23
N PRO A 70 17.84 4.26 -9.90
CA PRO A 70 17.49 3.16 -8.99
C PRO A 70 17.13 3.65 -7.57
N VAL A 71 17.72 4.76 -7.10
CA VAL A 71 17.38 5.36 -5.80
C VAL A 71 15.92 5.83 -5.79
N VAL A 72 15.50 6.58 -6.82
CA VAL A 72 14.11 7.06 -6.91
C VAL A 72 13.13 5.90 -7.06
N ILE A 73 13.48 4.86 -7.85
CA ILE A 73 12.64 3.65 -7.97
C ILE A 73 12.44 2.98 -6.60
N ALA A 74 13.52 2.82 -5.83
CA ALA A 74 13.45 2.24 -4.49
C ALA A 74 12.63 3.10 -3.52
N LEU A 75 12.80 4.42 -3.55
CA LEU A 75 12.02 5.36 -2.74
C LEU A 75 10.53 5.32 -3.10
N THR A 76 10.19 5.27 -4.39
CA THR A 76 8.80 5.14 -4.84
C THR A 76 8.18 3.83 -4.35
N TYR A 77 8.92 2.72 -4.38
CA TYR A 77 8.45 1.45 -3.82
C TYR A 77 8.21 1.55 -2.31
N ALA A 78 9.19 2.09 -1.57
CA ALA A 78 9.08 2.28 -0.13
C ALA A 78 7.89 3.18 0.24
N GLY A 79 7.72 4.31 -0.44
CA GLY A 79 6.60 5.23 -0.22
C GLY A 79 5.24 4.59 -0.53
N THR A 80 5.17 3.79 -1.60
CA THR A 80 3.97 3.01 -1.93
C THR A 80 3.65 2.02 -0.81
N TYR A 81 4.66 1.25 -0.36
CA TYR A 81 4.49 0.28 0.72
C TYR A 81 4.02 0.93 2.01
N VAL A 82 4.64 2.04 2.42
CA VAL A 82 4.25 2.79 3.63
C VAL A 82 2.81 3.31 3.52
N SER A 83 2.41 3.81 2.36
CA SER A 83 1.03 4.29 2.15
C SER A 83 0.01 3.16 2.31
N PHE A 84 0.31 1.98 1.76
CA PHE A 84 -0.54 0.80 1.90
C PHE A 84 -0.52 0.24 3.32
N ALA A 85 0.61 0.28 4.01
CA ALA A 85 0.71 -0.12 5.41
C ALA A 85 -0.11 0.80 6.31
N ALA A 86 -0.02 2.13 6.11
CA ALA A 86 -0.87 3.09 6.82
C ALA A 86 -2.35 2.82 6.57
N LYS A 87 -2.75 2.60 5.31
CA LYS A 87 -4.13 2.25 4.96
C LYS A 87 -4.59 0.95 5.63
N LEU A 88 -3.71 -0.05 5.69
CA LEU A 88 -4.00 -1.30 6.36
C LEU A 88 -4.24 -1.09 7.87
N THR A 89 -3.46 -0.24 8.53
CA THR A 89 -3.68 0.06 9.97
C THR A 89 -5.02 0.74 10.24
N GLU A 90 -5.48 1.61 9.35
CA GLU A 90 -6.81 2.23 9.45
C GLU A 90 -7.91 1.16 9.36
N ILE A 91 -7.83 0.29 8.36
CA ILE A 91 -8.86 -0.73 8.13
C ILE A 91 -8.83 -1.81 9.22
N ASP A 92 -7.65 -2.21 9.69
CA ASP A 92 -7.54 -3.20 10.78
C ASP A 92 -8.20 -2.67 12.07
N THR A 93 -8.09 -1.37 12.33
CA THR A 93 -8.81 -0.71 13.43
C THR A 93 -10.33 -0.77 13.23
N GLU A 94 -10.83 -0.59 12.01
CA GLU A 94 -12.26 -0.74 11.71
C GLU A 94 -12.74 -2.19 11.87
N VAL A 95 -11.94 -3.16 11.43
CA VAL A 95 -12.24 -4.61 11.56
C VAL A 95 -12.30 -5.04 13.03
N ALA A 96 -11.36 -4.58 13.85
CA ALA A 96 -11.35 -4.87 15.30
C ALA A 96 -12.58 -4.30 16.03
N ASN A 97 -13.22 -3.29 15.45
CA ASN A 97 -14.42 -2.66 16.01
C ASN A 97 -15.73 -3.39 15.65
N ILE A 98 -15.71 -4.35 14.71
CA ILE A 98 -16.88 -5.14 14.27
C ILE A 98 -17.69 -5.74 15.45
N PRO A 99 -17.10 -6.56 16.34
CA PRO A 99 -17.87 -7.18 17.42
C PRO A 99 -18.44 -6.16 18.42
N ARG A 100 -17.81 -4.99 18.58
CA ARG A 100 -18.22 -3.97 19.54
C ARG A 100 -19.29 -3.03 19.00
N LEU A 101 -19.16 -2.57 17.77
CA LEU A 101 -20.04 -1.56 17.17
C LEU A 101 -21.16 -2.16 16.35
N TYR A 102 -20.92 -3.28 15.67
CA TYR A 102 -21.87 -3.84 14.71
C TYR A 102 -22.67 -5.01 15.30
N MET A 103 -22.10 -5.80 16.22
CA MET A 103 -22.82 -6.87 16.92
C MET A 103 -23.53 -6.43 18.22
N SER A 104 -23.27 -5.21 18.73
CA SER A 104 -23.89 -4.74 19.98
C SER A 104 -25.33 -4.26 19.84
N ASN A 105 -25.77 -3.93 18.62
CA ASN A 105 -27.15 -3.57 18.34
C ASN A 105 -27.92 -4.78 17.79
N ALA A 106 -28.90 -5.28 18.55
CA ALA A 106 -29.77 -6.37 18.14
C ALA A 106 -30.64 -6.05 16.89
N PHE A 107 -30.71 -4.78 16.47
CA PHE A 107 -31.40 -4.32 15.26
C PHE A 107 -30.47 -4.08 14.06
N SER A 108 -29.15 -4.19 14.23
CA SER A 108 -28.21 -4.16 13.12
C SER A 108 -28.22 -5.54 12.46
N CYS A 109 -29.19 -5.78 11.57
CA CYS A 109 -29.28 -6.99 10.76
C CYS A 109 -28.14 -7.05 9.73
N TYR A 110 -26.96 -7.47 10.18
CA TYR A 110 -25.85 -7.98 9.36
C TYR A 110 -25.47 -9.38 9.83
#